data_AF-A0A0N8I093-F1
#
_entry.id   AF-A0A0N8I093-F1
#
_cell.length_a   1.000
_cell.length_b   1.000
_cell.length_c   1.000
_cell.angle_alpha   90.00
_cell.angle_beta   90.00
_cell.angle_gamma   90.00
#
_symmetry.space_group_name_H-M   'P 1'
#
loop_
_entity.id
_entity.type
_entity.pdbx_description
1 polymer ?
#
loop_
_entity_poly.entity_id
_entity_poly.type
_entity_poly.pdbx_seq_one_letter_code
_entity_poly.pdbx_strand_id
1 'polypeptide(L)'
;MALSTRRTFWLALCWLGATQSLSWGVAVVRVGVWPGNAAALVGFLLLTVVALLGVARPQWAGGPDEPTAVWWAAVAAAVVGTIALFV
;
A
#
# COMPACT_ATOMS: atom_id res chain seq x y z
N MET A 1 11.11 19.06 13.53
CA MET A 1 11.24 19.01 12.06
C MET A 1 9.87 18.74 11.46
N ALA A 2 9.29 19.69 10.74
CA ALA A 2 8.03 19.46 10.04
C ALA A 2 8.29 18.53 8.84
N LEU A 3 7.52 17.44 8.74
CA LEU A 3 7.53 16.58 7.56
C LEU A 3 6.86 17.33 6.41
N SER A 4 7.42 17.25 5.20
CA SER A 4 6.74 17.81 4.03
C SER A 4 5.41 17.08 3.81
N THR A 5 4.38 17.79 3.35
CA THR A 5 3.03 17.24 3.07
C THR A 5 3.11 15.95 2.25
N ARG A 6 3.99 15.92 1.24
CA ARG A 6 4.24 14.76 0.40
C ARG A 6 4.75 13.54 1.19
N ARG A 7 5.67 13.75 2.12
CA ARG A 7 6.22 12.67 2.96
C ARG A 7 5.19 12.17 3.97
N THR A 8 4.38 13.07 4.54
CA THR A 8 3.27 12.72 5.45
C THR A 8 2.25 11.85 4.73
N PHE A 9 1.89 12.20 3.49
CA PHE A 9 1.00 11.37 2.67
C PHE A 9 1.55 9.95 2.46
N TRP A 10 2.81 9.83 2.03
CA TRP A 10 3.43 8.52 1.81
C TRP A 10 3.56 7.69 3.09
N LEU A 11 3.80 8.34 4.23
CA LEU A 11 3.78 7.68 5.54
C LEU A 11 2.38 7.16 5.89
N ALA A 12 1.32 7.93 5.59
CA ALA A 12 -0.05 7.49 5.82
C ALA A 12 -0.41 6.27 4.97
N LEU A 13 -0.04 6.26 3.67
CA LEU A 13 -0.20 5.08 2.82
C LEU A 13 0.62 3.89 3.31
N CYS A 14 1.85 4.11 3.77
CA CYS A 14 2.70 3.06 4.30
C CYS A 14 2.08 2.44 5.55
N TRP A 15 1.53 3.27 6.44
CA TRP A 15 0.84 2.81 7.63
C TRP A 15 -0.42 2.00 7.28
N LEU A 16 -1.22 2.49 6.34
CA LEU A 16 -2.42 1.78 5.87
C LEU A 16 -2.06 0.43 5.23
N GLY A 17 -1.07 0.41 4.34
CA GLY A 17 -0.60 -0.83 3.73
C GLY A 17 -0.11 -1.83 4.77
N ALA A 18 0.70 -1.39 5.73
CA ALA A 18 1.26 -2.27 6.76
C ALA A 18 0.18 -2.85 7.68
N THR A 19 -0.77 -2.03 8.12
CA THR A 19 -1.88 -2.46 8.99
C THR A 19 -2.82 -3.45 8.29
N GLN A 20 -3.11 -3.21 7.01
CA GLN A 20 -3.88 -4.15 6.20
C GLN A 20 -3.11 -5.45 5.95
N SER A 21 -1.82 -5.37 5.62
CA SER A 21 -0.96 -6.55 5.45
C SER A 21 -0.93 -7.41 6.71
N LEU A 22 -0.84 -6.79 7.90
CA LEU A 22 -0.90 -7.50 9.17
C LEU A 22 -2.27 -8.17 9.38
N SER A 23 -3.36 -7.46 9.13
CA SER A 23 -4.72 -7.99 9.29
C SER A 23 -4.96 -9.20 8.39
N TRP A 24 -4.58 -9.10 7.11
CA TRP A 24 -4.69 -10.20 6.15
C TRP A 24 -3.71 -11.33 6.42
N GLY A 25 -2.51 -11.04 6.94
CA GLY A 25 -1.56 -12.05 7.40
C GLY A 25 -2.14 -12.87 8.55
N VAL A 26 -2.78 -12.22 9.51
CA VAL A 26 -3.52 -12.91 10.59
C VAL A 26 -4.67 -13.75 10.02
N ALA A 27 -5.43 -13.21 9.06
CA ALA A 27 -6.50 -13.95 8.40
C ALA A 27 -5.97 -15.21 7.69
N VAL A 28 -4.86 -15.12 6.95
CA VAL A 28 -4.22 -16.27 6.29
C VAL A 28 -3.78 -17.32 7.32
N VAL A 29 -3.19 -16.90 8.44
CA VAL A 29 -2.74 -17.82 9.51
C VAL A 29 -3.91 -18.48 10.24
N ARG A 30 -5.01 -17.74 10.46
CA ARG A 30 -6.16 -18.21 11.27
C ARG A 30 -7.23 -18.94 10.47
N VAL A 31 -7.48 -18.50 9.23
CA VAL A 31 -8.58 -18.96 8.36
C VAL A 31 -8.07 -19.82 7.21
N GLY A 32 -6.77 -19.73 6.89
CA GLY A 32 -6.13 -20.47 5.81
C GLY A 32 -5.91 -19.64 4.54
N VAL A 33 -5.18 -20.23 3.59
CA VAL A 33 -4.81 -19.60 2.31
C VAL A 33 -5.96 -19.72 1.32
N TRP A 34 -6.92 -18.79 1.42
CA TRP A 34 -7.96 -18.61 0.41
C TRP A 34 -7.50 -17.61 -0.65
N PRO A 35 -7.92 -17.73 -1.92
CA PRO A 35 -7.52 -16.83 -3.00
C PRO A 35 -7.72 -15.35 -2.65
N GLY A 36 -8.86 -15.00 -2.05
CA GLY A 36 -9.14 -13.63 -1.60
C GLY A 36 -8.18 -13.15 -0.51
N ASN A 37 -7.98 -13.94 0.55
CA ASN A 37 -7.06 -13.60 1.65
C ASN A 37 -5.63 -13.40 1.16
N ALA A 38 -5.16 -14.29 0.28
CA ALA A 38 -3.82 -14.23 -0.30
C ALA A 38 -3.66 -13.01 -1.22
N ALA A 39 -4.65 -12.74 -2.08
CA ALA A 39 -4.64 -11.58 -2.96
C ALA A 39 -4.67 -10.26 -2.19
N ALA A 40 -5.48 -10.16 -1.12
CA ALA A 40 -5.52 -9.00 -0.25
C ALA A 40 -4.17 -8.79 0.46
N LEU A 41 -3.60 -9.85 1.05
CA LEU A 41 -2.28 -9.79 1.69
C LEU A 41 -1.20 -9.30 0.72
N VAL A 42 -1.12 -9.90 -0.47
CA VAL A 42 -0.12 -9.53 -1.48
C VAL A 42 -0.33 -8.09 -1.99
N GLY A 43 -1.59 -7.70 -2.24
CA GLY A 43 -1.92 -6.34 -2.69
C GLY A 43 -1.51 -5.27 -1.69
N PHE A 44 -1.84 -5.47 -0.40
CA PHE A 44 -1.45 -4.52 0.64
C PHE A 44 0.05 -4.56 0.97
N LEU A 45 0.73 -5.69 0.82
CA LEU A 45 2.19 -5.76 0.92
C LEU A 45 2.86 -4.95 -0.18
N LEU A 46 2.39 -5.09 -1.43
CA LEU A 46 2.89 -4.30 -2.56
C LEU A 46 2.66 -2.80 -2.32
N LEU A 47 1.46 -2.41 -1.86
CA LEU A 47 1.17 -1.02 -1.50
C LEU A 47 2.16 -0.50 -0.43
N THR A 48 2.46 -1.31 0.58
CA THR A 48 3.41 -0.96 1.64
C THR A 48 4.81 -0.72 1.08
N VAL A 49 5.30 -1.62 0.21
CA VAL A 49 6.63 -1.49 -0.41
C VAL A 49 6.70 -0.23 -1.28
N VAL A 50 5.67 0.04 -2.09
CA VAL A 50 5.63 1.27 -2.91
C VAL A 50 5.58 2.51 -2.02
N ALA A 51 4.80 2.47 -0.92
CA ALA A 51 4.74 3.59 0.00
C ALA A 51 6.08 3.84 0.70
N LEU A 52 6.84 2.81 1.07
CA LEU A 52 8.20 2.95 1.59
C LEU A 52 9.14 3.66 0.59
N LEU A 53 9.04 3.32 -0.70
CA LEU A 53 9.77 4.03 -1.75
C LEU A 53 9.37 5.51 -1.81
N GLY A 54 8.07 5.80 -1.67
CA GLY A 54 7.54 7.17 -1.58
C GLY A 54 8.06 7.95 -0.37
N VAL A 55 8.18 7.31 0.79
CA VAL A 55 8.75 7.92 2.01
C VAL A 55 10.26 8.17 1.87
N ALA A 56 10.98 7.25 1.22
CA ALA A 56 12.43 7.34 1.03
C ALA A 56 12.82 8.37 -0.04
N ARG A 57 12.04 8.46 -1.13
CA ARG A 57 12.31 9.34 -2.29
C ARG A 57 11.07 10.16 -2.68
N PRO A 58 10.54 11.03 -1.80
CA PRO A 58 9.29 11.75 -2.05
C PRO A 58 9.35 12.66 -3.29
N GLN A 59 10.52 13.20 -3.62
CA GLN A 59 10.72 14.03 -4.82
C GLN A 59 10.55 13.25 -6.15
N TRP A 60 10.81 11.94 -6.16
CA TRP A 60 10.63 11.07 -7.35
C TRP A 60 9.23 10.46 -7.38
N ALA A 61 8.67 10.22 -6.20
CA ALA A 61 7.41 9.51 -6.05
C ALA A 61 6.17 10.34 -6.41
N GLY A 62 6.31 11.67 -6.46
CA GLY A 62 5.18 12.57 -6.72
C GLY A 62 4.13 12.50 -5.62
N GLY A 63 2.88 12.74 -6.00
CA GLY A 63 1.72 12.74 -5.12
C GLY A 63 0.41 12.88 -5.90
N PRO A 64 -0.73 13.09 -5.22
CA PRO A 64 -2.01 13.25 -5.90
C PRO A 64 -2.01 14.45 -6.85
N ASP A 65 -1.28 15.51 -6.49
CA ASP A 65 -1.15 16.73 -7.30
C ASP A 65 -0.08 16.60 -8.40
N GLU A 66 0.77 15.57 -8.35
CA GLU A 66 1.86 15.36 -9.30
C GLU A 66 2.04 13.85 -9.58
N PRO A 67 1.21 13.27 -10.47
CA PRO A 67 1.10 11.83 -10.64
C PRO A 67 2.28 11.26 -11.45
N THR A 68 3.31 10.75 -10.77
CA THR A 68 4.45 10.07 -11.39
C THR A 68 4.22 8.55 -11.54
N ALA A 69 5.16 7.84 -12.16
CA ALA A 69 5.08 6.38 -12.30
C ALA A 69 4.95 5.65 -10.94
N VAL A 70 5.61 6.15 -9.89
CA VAL A 70 5.52 5.56 -8.53
C VAL A 70 4.14 5.80 -7.92
N TRP A 71 3.54 6.96 -8.18
CA TRP A 71 2.15 7.23 -7.80
C TRP A 71 1.19 6.21 -8.43
N TRP A 72 1.30 6.00 -9.74
CA TRP A 72 0.47 5.01 -10.44
C TRP A 72 0.72 3.58 -9.98
N ALA A 73 1.96 3.22 -9.62
CA ALA A 73 2.26 1.93 -9.01
C ALA A 73 1.53 1.76 -7.65
N ALA A 74 1.46 2.82 -6.84
CA ALA A 74 0.73 2.79 -5.57
C ALA A 74 -0.78 2.64 -5.81
N VAL A 75 -1.34 3.37 -6.78
CA VAL A 75 -2.74 3.25 -7.19
C VAL A 75 -3.05 1.83 -7.67
N ALA A 76 -2.21 1.26 -8.55
CA ALA A 76 -2.40 -0.10 -9.04
C ALA A 76 -2.36 -1.13 -7.90
N ALA A 77 -1.39 -1.02 -6.98
CA ALA A 77 -1.31 -1.90 -5.81
C ALA A 77 -2.54 -1.79 -4.90
N ALA A 78 -3.03 -0.56 -4.66
CA ALA A 78 -4.23 -0.31 -3.89
C ALA A 78 -5.48 -0.88 -4.57
N VAL A 79 -5.60 -0.74 -5.89
CA VAL A 79 -6.71 -1.31 -6.68
C VAL A 79 -6.69 -2.84 -6.60
N VAL A 80 -5.54 -3.47 -6.77
CA VAL A 80 -5.40 -4.95 -6.65
C VAL A 80 -5.80 -5.43 -5.26
N GLY A 81 -5.27 -4.79 -4.20
CA GLY A 81 -5.64 -5.13 -2.83
C GLY A 81 -7.13 -4.91 -2.53
N THR A 82 -7.74 -3.90 -3.14
CA THR A 82 -9.16 -3.57 -2.95
C THR A 82 -10.08 -4.52 -3.72
N ILE A 83 -9.77 -4.83 -4.98
CA ILE A 83 -10.55 -5.80 -5.77
C ILE A 83 -10.58 -7.15 -5.06
N ALA A 84 -9.48 -7.58 -4.46
CA ALA A 84 -9.42 -8.82 -3.68
C ALA A 84 -10.42 -8.88 -2.50
N LEU A 85 -10.94 -7.73 -2.03
CA LEU A 85 -11.97 -7.68 -0.99
C LEU A 85 -13.38 -7.98 -1.52
N PHE A 86 -13.56 -7.93 -2.83
CA PHE A 86 -14.85 -8.09 -3.50
C PHE A 86 -15.02 -9.45 -4.20
N VAL A 87 -14.02 -10.34 -4.11
CA VAL A 87 -14.02 -11.67 -4.76
C VAL A 87 -14.01 -12.80 -3.73
#